data_AF-A0AAN8T621-F1
#
_entry.id   AF-A0AAN8T621-F1
#
_cell.length_a   1.000
_cell.length_b   1.000
_cell.length_c   1.000
_cell.angle_alpha   90.00
_cell.angle_beta   90.00
_cell.angle_gamma   90.00
#
_symmetry.space_group_name_H-M   'P 1'
#
loop_
_entity.id
_entity.type
_entity.pdbx_description
1 polymer ?
#
loop_
_entity_poly.entity_id
_entity_poly.type
_entity_poly.pdbx_seq_one_letter_code
_entity_poly.pdbx_strand_id
1 'polypeptide(L)'
;MLMKLNIVDSSSVPVRWLKPPLLFGKMNSDGSYVGNSTRGGGIVRDSMGTCLMVFILPLGSGTNNTAETNVFLFGLRWCINNGHNLIINF
;
A
#
# COMPACT_ATOMS: atom_id res chain seq x y z
N MET A 1 -1.42 -8.30 36.56
CA MET A 1 -0.11 -8.40 35.87
C MET A 1 -0.13 -7.43 34.70
N LEU A 2 0.41 -6.22 34.89
CA LEU A 2 0.52 -5.22 33.82
C LEU A 2 1.78 -5.54 33.00
N MET A 3 1.63 -5.82 31.71
CA MET A 3 2.77 -5.86 30.78
C MET A 3 3.37 -4.45 30.73
N LYS A 4 4.51 -4.25 31.38
CA LYS A 4 5.39 -3.12 31.08
C LYS A 4 5.95 -3.37 29.68
N LEU A 5 5.42 -2.67 28.67
CA LEU A 5 6.15 -2.49 27.43
C LEU A 5 7.40 -1.68 27.76
N ASN A 6 8.55 -2.36 27.83
CA ASN A 6 9.84 -1.69 27.74
C ASN A 6 9.96 -1.15 26.31
N ILE A 7 9.35 0.01 26.08
CA ILE A 7 9.61 0.80 24.87
C ILE A 7 11.04 1.30 25.06
N VAL A 8 11.99 0.53 24.52
CA VAL A 8 13.34 1.02 24.24
C VAL A 8 13.15 2.34 23.52
N ASP A 9 13.87 3.39 23.94
CA ASP A 9 13.79 4.73 23.35
C ASP A 9 14.09 4.64 21.84
N SER A 10 13.04 4.39 21.07
CA SER A 10 13.11 4.13 19.65
C SER A 10 12.95 5.48 18.99
N SER A 11 14.03 5.98 18.41
CA SER A 11 13.99 7.19 17.60
C SER A 11 13.02 6.99 16.44
N SER A 12 11.81 7.55 16.56
CA SER A 12 10.84 7.54 15.48
C SER A 12 11.08 8.74 14.58
N VAL A 13 11.39 8.52 13.31
CA VAL A 13 11.42 9.60 12.32
C VAL A 13 10.01 9.70 11.70
N PRO A 14 9.35 10.88 11.77
CA PRO A 14 8.06 11.05 11.13
C PRO A 14 8.21 10.92 9.61
N VAL A 15 7.56 9.91 9.03
CA VAL A 15 7.45 9.79 7.57
C VAL A 15 6.26 10.62 7.12
N ARG A 16 6.52 11.69 6.37
CA ARG A 16 5.48 12.49 5.74
C ARG A 16 5.15 11.93 4.37
N TRP A 17 3.87 11.77 4.08
CA TRP A 17 3.44 11.50 2.71
C TRP A 17 3.69 12.72 1.82
N LEU A 18 4.50 12.52 0.77
CA LEU A 18 4.81 13.52 -0.24
C LEU A 18 4.06 13.21 -1.54
N LYS A 19 3.46 14.26 -2.13
CA LYS A 19 2.86 14.20 -3.47
C LYS A 19 3.92 13.80 -4.51
N PRO A 20 3.56 12.99 -5.51
CA PRO A 20 4.49 12.66 -6.59
C PRO A 20 4.70 13.89 -7.51
N PRO A 21 5.76 13.89 -8.35
CA PRO A 21 5.96 14.92 -9.35
C PRO A 21 4.76 15.05 -10.31
N LEU A 22 4.67 16.17 -11.04
CA LEU A 22 3.63 16.37 -12.05
C LEU A 22 3.61 15.20 -13.05
N LEU A 23 2.41 14.81 -13.50
CA LEU A 23 2.14 13.66 -14.39
C LEU A 23 2.28 12.28 -13.74
N PHE A 24 2.90 12.17 -12.56
CA PHE A 24 2.97 10.91 -11.83
C PHE A 24 1.76 10.70 -10.93
N GLY A 25 1.29 9.46 -10.88
CA GLY A 25 0.47 8.94 -9.80
C GLY A 25 1.34 8.28 -8.72
N LYS A 26 0.82 8.23 -7.49
CA LYS A 26 1.42 7.50 -6.38
C LYS A 26 0.51 6.36 -5.97
N MET A 27 1.07 5.16 -5.90
CA MET A 27 0.36 3.96 -5.45
C MET A 27 0.95 3.46 -4.14
N ASN A 28 0.11 3.43 -3.12
CA ASN A 28 0.43 2.81 -1.84
C ASN A 28 -0.48 1.58 -1.69
N SER A 29 0.12 0.42 -1.51
CA SER A 29 -0.56 -0.85 -1.30
C SER A 29 0.01 -1.53 -0.06
N ASP A 30 -0.82 -2.33 0.60
CA ASP A 30 -0.42 -3.12 1.76
C ASP A 30 -1.14 -4.47 1.72
N GLY A 31 -0.37 -5.53 1.93
CA GLY A 31 -0.81 -6.92 1.97
C GLY A 31 -0.70 -7.49 3.38
N SER A 32 -1.73 -8.23 3.80
CA SER A 32 -1.82 -8.86 5.11
C SER A 32 -2.02 -10.37 4.99
N TYR A 33 -1.47 -11.11 5.94
CA TYR A 33 -1.74 -12.54 6.13
C TYR A 33 -2.28 -12.76 7.54
N VAL A 34 -3.47 -13.36 7.63
CA VAL A 34 -4.11 -13.71 8.90
C VAL A 34 -4.74 -15.09 8.78
N GLY A 35 -4.41 -15.99 9.71
CA GLY A 35 -5.10 -17.28 9.85
C GLY A 35 -5.14 -18.12 8.58
N ASN A 36 -4.03 -18.15 7.83
CA ASN A 36 -3.89 -18.84 6.54
C ASN A 36 -4.64 -18.22 5.35
N SER A 37 -5.10 -16.97 5.48
CA SER A 37 -5.69 -16.20 4.40
C SER A 37 -4.91 -14.90 4.16
N THR A 38 -4.82 -14.49 2.91
CA THR A 38 -4.22 -13.24 2.48
C THR A 38 -5.30 -12.27 2.01
N ARG A 39 -5.10 -11.00 2.34
CA ARG A 39 -5.95 -9.88 1.95
C ARG A 39 -5.08 -8.66 1.78
N GLY A 40 -5.61 -7.60 1.21
CA GLY A 40 -4.99 -6.30 1.39
C GLY A 40 -5.72 -5.25 0.58
N GLY A 41 -5.05 -4.14 0.33
CA GLY A 41 -5.68 -3.03 -0.35
C GLY A 41 -4.68 -1.95 -0.71
N GLY A 42 -5.19 -0.91 -1.34
CA GLY A 42 -4.34 0.19 -1.72
C GLY A 42 -5.12 1.42 -2.11
N ILE A 43 -4.37 2.48 -2.32
CA ILE A 43 -4.85 3.79 -2.76
C ILE A 43 -3.94 4.31 -3.87
N VAL A 44 -4.57 4.87 -4.90
CA VAL A 44 -3.91 5.57 -5.98
C VAL A 44 -4.27 7.05 -5.90
N ARG A 45 -3.26 7.91 -5.92
CA ARG A 45 -3.44 9.37 -5.93
C ARG A 45 -2.70 10.02 -7.09
N ASP A 46 -3.21 11.12 -7.62
CA ASP A 46 -2.51 11.93 -8.63
C ASP A 46 -1.45 12.86 -8.00
N SER A 47 -0.77 13.66 -8.84
CA SER A 47 0.21 14.66 -8.42
C SER A 47 -0.36 15.81 -7.59
N MET A 48 -1.68 16.01 -7.62
CA MET A 48 -2.38 16.98 -6.77
C MET A 48 -2.77 16.37 -5.41
N GLY A 49 -2.62 15.06 -5.25
CA GLY A 49 -3.02 14.30 -4.07
C GLY A 49 -4.49 13.85 -4.11
N THR A 50 -5.18 14.07 -5.24
CA THR A 50 -6.55 13.62 -5.48
C THR A 50 -6.59 12.11 -5.46
N CYS A 51 -7.55 11.54 -4.74
CA CYS A 51 -7.76 10.10 -4.74
C CYS A 51 -8.40 9.67 -6.06
N LEU A 52 -7.66 8.86 -6.83
CA LEU A 52 -8.15 8.28 -8.09
C LEU A 52 -8.86 6.94 -7.84
N MET A 53 -8.35 6.15 -6.89
CA MET A 53 -8.88 4.84 -6.56
C MET A 53 -8.55 4.45 -5.12
N VAL A 54 -9.48 3.78 -4.46
CA VAL A 54 -9.23 2.98 -3.26
C VAL A 54 -9.75 1.57 -3.51
N PHE A 55 -9.03 0.55 -3.09
CA PHE A 55 -9.44 -0.84 -3.28
C PHE A 55 -9.06 -1.72 -2.09
N ILE A 56 -9.84 -2.79 -1.89
CA ILE A 56 -9.61 -3.86 -0.93
C ILE A 56 -9.82 -5.17 -1.68
N LEU A 57 -8.95 -6.15 -1.45
CA LEU A 57 -8.91 -7.42 -2.17
C LEU A 57 -8.82 -8.60 -1.21
N PRO A 58 -9.75 -9.56 -1.30
CA PRO A 58 -9.50 -10.91 -0.81
C PRO A 58 -8.56 -11.63 -1.78
N LEU A 59 -7.48 -12.23 -1.28
CA LEU A 59 -6.47 -12.92 -2.11
C LEU A 59 -6.43 -14.44 -1.91
N GLY A 60 -7.12 -14.97 -0.88
CA GLY A 60 -7.22 -16.40 -0.65
C GLY A 60 -6.01 -16.95 0.11
N SER A 61 -5.47 -18.08 -0.31
CA SER A 61 -4.30 -18.69 0.35
C SER A 61 -3.00 -18.07 -0.18
N GLY A 62 -2.02 -17.86 0.70
CA GLY A 62 -0.71 -17.35 0.31
C GLY A 62 0.17 -17.06 1.52
N THR A 63 1.30 -16.41 1.28
CA THR A 63 2.20 -15.86 2.30
C THR A 63 2.07 -14.34 2.38
N ASN A 64 2.64 -13.71 3.42
CA ASN A 64 2.79 -12.25 3.50
C ASN A 64 3.32 -11.65 2.19
N ASN A 65 4.44 -12.17 1.68
CA ASN A 65 5.08 -11.64 0.47
C ASN A 65 4.18 -11.75 -0.76
N THR A 66 3.41 -12.85 -0.90
CA THR A 66 2.46 -12.98 -2.00
C THR A 66 1.26 -12.05 -1.83
N ALA A 67 0.85 -11.75 -0.59
CA ALA A 67 -0.20 -10.77 -0.34
C ALA A 67 0.24 -9.39 -0.85
N GLU A 68 1.40 -8.91 -0.38
CA GLU A 68 1.99 -7.63 -0.80
C GLU A 68 2.12 -7.52 -2.32
N THR A 69 2.71 -8.53 -2.94
CA THR A 69 2.96 -8.55 -4.39
C THR A 69 1.65 -8.56 -5.19
N ASN A 70 0.67 -9.35 -4.77
CA ASN A 70 -0.60 -9.47 -5.50
C ASN A 70 -1.45 -8.20 -5.39
N VAL A 71 -1.49 -7.55 -4.22
CA VAL A 71 -2.20 -6.28 -4.05
C VAL A 71 -1.53 -5.19 -4.91
N PHE A 72 -0.20 -5.12 -4.89
CA PHE A 72 0.54 -4.17 -5.73
C PHE A 72 0.28 -4.40 -7.22
N LEU A 73 0.36 -5.66 -7.68
CA LEU A 73 0.11 -6.03 -9.07
C LEU A 73 -1.32 -5.68 -9.51
N PHE A 74 -2.32 -5.91 -8.65
CA PHE A 74 -3.70 -5.52 -8.94
C PHE A 74 -3.81 -4.02 -9.17
N GLY A 75 -3.27 -3.21 -8.25
CA GLY A 75 -3.28 -1.76 -8.36
C GLY A 75 -2.59 -1.30 -9.64
N LEU A 76 -1.40 -1.85 -9.94
CA LEU A 76 -0.60 -1.47 -11.12
C LEU A 76 -1.35 -1.77 -12.42
N ARG A 77 -2.00 -2.93 -12.51
CA ARG A 77 -2.85 -3.28 -13.65
C ARG A 77 -4.02 -2.31 -13.81
N TRP A 78 -4.68 -1.93 -12.71
CA TRP A 78 -5.74 -0.94 -12.77
C TRP A 78 -5.22 0.40 -13.28
N CYS A 79 -4.07 0.87 -12.79
CA CYS A 79 -3.46 2.12 -13.26
C CYS A 79 -3.20 2.13 -14.76
N ILE A 80 -2.54 1.08 -15.29
CA ILE A 80 -2.23 0.97 -16.71
C ILE A 80 -3.52 0.93 -17.55
N ASN A 81 -4.51 0.15 -17.11
CA ASN A 81 -5.79 0.02 -17.82
C ASN A 81 -6.62 1.32 -17.85
N ASN A 82 -6.33 2.27 -16.94
CA ASN A 82 -6.98 3.58 -16.88
C ASN A 82 -6.08 4.72 -17.39
N GLY A 83 -4.97 4.40 -18.09
CA GLY A 83 -4.09 5.39 -18.70
C GLY A 83 -3.09 6.06 -17.76
N HIS A 84 -2.95 5.57 -16.53
CA HIS A 84 -1.96 6.05 -15.57
C HIS A 84 -0.64 5.28 -15.72
N ASN A 85 0.20 5.71 -16.66
CA ASN A 85 1.43 4.99 -17.03
C ASN A 85 2.69 5.42 -16.25
N LEU A 86 2.60 6.50 -15.48
CA LEU A 86 3.68 7.02 -14.65
C LEU A 86 3.29 6.84 -13.18
N ILE A 87 3.71 5.74 -12.57
CA ILE A 87 3.36 5.40 -11.18
C ILE A 87 4.64 5.22 -10.37
N ILE A 88 4.67 5.81 -9.17
CA ILE A 88 5.71 5.55 -8.16
C ILE A 88 5.11 4.87 -6.93
N ASN A 89 5.89 3.97 -6.33
CA ASN A 89 5.61 3.32 -5.06
C ASN A 89 6.66 3.79 -4.03
N PHE A 90 6.27 3.87 -2.76
CA PHE A 90 7.12 4.20 -1.61
C PHE A 90 6.80 3.23 -0.48
#